data_AF-A0A3C0CVX6-F1
#
_entry.id   AF-A0A3C0CVX6-F1
#
_cell.length_a   1.000
_cell.length_b   1.000
_cell.length_c   1.000
_cell.angle_alpha   90.00
_cell.angle_beta   90.00
_cell.angle_gamma   90.00
#
_symmetry.space_group_name_H-M   'P 1'
#
loop_
_entity.id
_entity.type
_entity.pdbx_description
1 polymer ?
#
loop_
_entity_poly.entity_id
_entity_poly.type
_entity_poly.pdbx_seq_one_letter_code
_entity_poly.pdbx_strand_id
1 'polypeptide(L)'
;MSHNFLIIMALVLAAASSLLADEQFSIVTPQWVAQHTNDPNIRILDVRSEPADYFPGHVPNAVNFADNTVRGPQNGIPVQYLPNDMLAALLARAGVTNDDSVVVYSDGAAVLGATMVAYTLERIGHPRVMVMDGGWSDYKASGAPVTQQYPTYQNGQLTVKNNPSISITMDEVYRSMGKPGVTIIDARPPAAYAGETKSWMRSGHIPGAINIDWHTLMDPNNLHKFKPLDQIRKI
;
A
#
# COMPACT_ATOMS: atom_id res chain seq x y z
N MET A 1 54.55 29.49 28.00
CA MET A 1 53.53 29.98 27.06
C MET A 1 52.44 28.92 26.96
N SER A 2 51.42 29.06 27.79
CA SER A 2 50.24 28.19 27.87
C SER A 2 49.19 28.66 26.87
N HIS A 3 48.78 27.81 25.94
CA HIS A 3 47.59 28.07 25.12
C HIS A 3 46.64 26.88 25.24
N ASN A 4 45.61 27.09 26.07
CA ASN A 4 44.39 26.32 26.09
C ASN A 4 43.67 26.51 24.75
N PHE A 5 43.45 25.42 24.01
CA PHE A 5 42.55 25.44 22.86
C PHE A 5 41.12 25.17 23.35
N LEU A 6 40.25 26.17 23.16
CA LEU A 6 38.81 26.03 23.32
C LEU A 6 38.27 25.01 22.30
N ILE A 7 37.52 24.03 22.80
CA ILE A 7 36.64 23.16 22.01
C ILE A 7 35.40 23.98 21.65
N ILE A 8 35.26 24.36 20.38
CA ILE A 8 33.97 24.80 19.83
C ILE A 8 33.24 23.53 19.38
N MET A 9 32.24 23.14 20.17
CA MET A 9 31.30 22.07 19.89
C MET A 9 30.34 22.54 18.79
N ALA A 10 30.66 22.25 17.53
CA ALA A 10 29.70 22.38 16.44
C ALA A 10 28.76 21.16 16.48
N LEU A 11 27.54 21.38 16.98
CA LEU A 11 26.43 20.45 16.83
C LEU A 11 26.14 20.30 15.33
N VAL A 12 26.57 19.19 14.74
CA VAL A 12 26.08 18.78 13.42
C VAL A 12 24.75 18.06 13.65
N LEU A 13 23.64 18.77 13.45
CA LEU A 13 22.37 18.13 13.14
C LEU A 13 22.53 17.43 11.80
N ALA A 14 22.91 16.16 11.83
CA ALA A 14 22.80 15.29 10.67
C ALA A 14 21.33 14.93 10.49
N ALA A 15 20.79 15.35 9.35
CA ALA A 15 19.42 15.14 8.92
C ALA A 15 19.02 13.66 8.95
N ALA A 16 17.86 13.36 9.52
CA ALA A 16 17.20 12.06 9.47
C ALA A 16 16.51 11.81 8.11
N SER A 17 17.20 12.11 7.00
CA SER A 17 16.62 12.09 5.65
C SER A 17 17.05 10.89 4.80
N SER A 18 17.80 9.92 5.35
CA SER A 18 18.42 8.84 4.57
C SER A 18 17.86 7.43 4.82
N LEU A 19 16.79 7.27 5.61
CA LEU A 19 16.24 5.93 5.89
C LEU A 19 15.22 5.43 4.87
N LEU A 20 14.70 6.28 3.98
CA LEU A 20 13.63 5.92 3.03
C LEU A 20 14.11 5.75 1.58
N ALA A 21 15.39 5.98 1.28
CA ALA A 21 15.87 6.02 -0.10
C ALA A 21 16.08 4.64 -0.75
N ASP A 22 16.15 3.56 0.04
CA ASP A 22 16.50 2.20 -0.43
C ASP A 22 15.37 1.17 -0.34
N GLU A 23 14.21 1.49 0.27
CA GLU A 23 13.08 0.55 0.34
C GLU A 23 12.07 0.79 -0.79
N GLN A 24 11.80 -0.25 -1.57
CA GLN A 24 10.78 -0.23 -2.63
C GLN A 24 9.36 -0.06 -2.08
N PHE A 25 9.12 -0.54 -0.85
CA PHE A 25 7.87 -0.48 -0.12
C PHE A 25 8.14 -0.10 1.33
N SER A 26 7.33 0.82 1.89
CA SER A 26 7.42 1.19 3.31
C SER A 26 6.04 1.45 3.93
N ILE A 27 5.99 1.47 5.26
CA ILE A 27 4.79 1.80 6.05
C ILE A 27 5.08 3.12 6.76
N VAL A 28 4.18 4.10 6.61
CA VAL A 28 4.34 5.45 7.17
C VAL A 28 3.20 5.78 8.12
N THR A 29 3.48 6.61 9.13
CA THR A 29 2.45 7.00 10.11
C THR A 29 1.60 8.16 9.57
N PRO A 30 0.37 8.37 10.11
CA PRO A 30 -0.44 9.53 9.72
C PRO A 30 0.25 10.87 10.02
N GLN A 31 1.04 10.92 11.09
CA GLN A 31 1.84 12.08 11.44
C GLN A 31 2.91 12.39 10.38
N TRP A 32 3.59 11.35 9.87
CA TRP A 32 4.55 11.51 8.79
C TRP A 32 3.85 12.05 7.53
N VAL A 33 2.69 11.48 7.16
CA VAL A 33 1.92 11.96 6.01
C VAL A 33 1.52 13.42 6.17
N ALA A 34 1.02 13.81 7.35
CA ALA A 34 0.63 15.19 7.64
C ALA A 34 1.79 16.19 7.42
N GLN A 35 3.02 15.80 7.77
CA GLN A 35 4.22 16.62 7.61
C GLN A 35 4.69 16.74 6.14
N HIS A 36 4.26 15.83 5.27
CA HIS A 36 4.73 15.74 3.88
C HIS A 36 3.64 16.03 2.84
N THR A 37 2.48 16.53 3.27
CA THR A 37 1.36 16.84 2.35
C THR A 37 1.71 17.83 1.24
N ASN A 38 2.70 18.71 1.45
CA ASN A 38 3.13 19.71 0.46
C ASN A 38 4.46 19.36 -0.22
N ASP A 39 5.00 18.15 -0.02
CA ASP A 39 6.23 17.72 -0.71
C ASP A 39 5.91 17.48 -2.20
N PRO A 40 6.56 18.20 -3.14
CA PRO A 40 6.28 18.05 -4.56
C PRO A 40 6.71 16.68 -5.12
N ASN A 41 7.50 15.90 -4.39
CA ASN A 41 7.93 14.56 -4.80
C ASN A 41 7.04 13.46 -4.21
N ILE A 42 5.96 13.80 -3.50
CA ILE A 42 5.03 12.82 -2.92
C ILE A 42 3.65 12.95 -3.57
N ARG A 43 3.16 11.83 -4.11
CA ARG A 43 1.78 11.69 -4.55
C ARG A 43 0.99 10.91 -3.51
N ILE A 44 -0.01 11.56 -2.93
CA ILE A 44 -0.93 10.92 -1.97
C ILE A 44 -2.18 10.45 -2.72
N LEU A 45 -2.48 9.16 -2.60
CA LEU A 45 -3.67 8.52 -3.17
C LEU A 45 -4.63 8.12 -2.05
N ASP A 46 -5.82 8.69 -2.10
CA ASP A 46 -6.98 8.26 -1.32
C ASP A 46 -7.72 7.18 -2.10
N VAL A 47 -7.66 5.94 -1.62
CA VAL A 47 -8.21 4.80 -2.36
C VAL A 47 -9.49 4.24 -1.72
N ARG A 48 -10.19 5.05 -0.92
CA ARG A 48 -11.53 4.68 -0.44
C ARG A 48 -12.42 4.33 -1.63
N SER A 49 -13.10 3.19 -1.53
CA SER A 49 -13.83 2.57 -2.65
C SER A 49 -15.02 3.41 -3.12
N GLU A 50 -15.65 4.15 -2.21
CA GLU A 50 -16.76 5.05 -2.51
C GLU A 50 -16.22 6.50 -2.59
N PRO A 51 -16.16 7.11 -3.80
CA PRO A 51 -15.73 8.49 -3.95
C PRO A 51 -16.52 9.49 -3.10
N ALA A 52 -17.78 9.19 -2.74
CA ALA A 52 -18.55 10.03 -1.84
C ALA A 52 -17.92 10.19 -0.44
N ASP A 53 -17.10 9.24 0.03
CA ASP A 53 -16.38 9.34 1.30
C ASP A 53 -15.26 10.38 1.25
N TYR A 54 -14.73 10.69 0.06
CA TYR A 54 -13.67 11.67 -0.16
C TYR A 54 -14.14 13.13 -0.04
N PHE A 55 -15.38 13.42 -0.41
CA PHE A 55 -15.90 14.79 -0.47
C PHE A 55 -16.00 15.50 0.89
N PRO A 56 -16.47 14.84 1.98
CA PRO A 56 -16.54 15.48 3.29
C PRO A 56 -15.17 15.85 3.87
N GLY A 57 -14.09 15.20 3.41
CA GLY A 57 -12.73 15.54 3.78
C GLY A 57 -11.72 14.44 3.44
N HIS A 58 -10.49 14.88 3.19
CA HIS A 58 -9.34 14.03 2.84
C HIS A 58 -8.02 14.68 3.28
N VAL A 59 -6.93 13.91 3.15
CA VAL A 59 -5.57 14.40 3.39
C VAL A 59 -5.25 15.52 2.37
N PRO A 60 -4.70 16.67 2.77
CA PRO A 60 -4.30 17.72 1.84
C PRO A 60 -3.43 17.20 0.70
N ASN A 61 -3.72 17.67 -0.51
CA ASN A 61 -3.12 17.24 -1.78
C ASN A 61 -3.35 15.76 -2.19
N ALA A 62 -4.18 15.01 -1.46
CA ALA A 62 -4.57 13.67 -1.88
C ALA A 62 -5.52 13.68 -3.08
N VAL A 63 -5.27 12.76 -4.00
CA VAL A 63 -6.13 12.48 -5.17
C VAL A 63 -6.95 11.25 -4.88
N ASN A 64 -8.28 11.31 -5.03
CA ASN A 64 -9.08 10.10 -4.96
C ASN A 64 -8.82 9.20 -6.17
N PHE A 65 -8.44 7.96 -5.89
CA PHE A 65 -8.23 6.88 -6.84
C PHE A 65 -8.88 5.62 -6.25
N ALA A 66 -10.20 5.52 -6.37
CA ALA A 66 -10.97 4.42 -5.78
C ALA A 66 -10.36 3.05 -6.15
N ASP A 67 -10.16 2.20 -5.15
CA ASP A 67 -9.41 0.95 -5.27
C ASP A 67 -9.97 -0.01 -6.34
N ASN A 68 -11.28 -0.01 -6.56
CA ASN A 68 -11.95 -0.80 -7.60
C ASN A 68 -11.56 -0.40 -9.04
N THR A 69 -10.88 0.74 -9.24
CA THR A 69 -10.36 1.21 -10.53
C THR A 69 -9.26 0.30 -11.09
N VAL A 70 -8.56 -0.48 -10.24
CA VAL A 70 -7.44 -1.35 -10.68
C VAL A 70 -7.88 -2.74 -11.15
N ARG A 71 -9.17 -3.07 -11.06
CA ARG A 71 -9.70 -4.39 -11.41
C ARG A 71 -10.89 -4.27 -12.36
N GLY A 72 -11.04 -5.27 -13.22
CA GLY A 72 -12.13 -5.39 -14.17
C GLY A 72 -12.35 -6.84 -14.60
N PRO A 73 -13.29 -7.09 -15.54
CA PRO A 73 -13.45 -8.40 -16.10
C PRO A 73 -12.29 -8.75 -17.05
N GLN A 74 -11.86 -10.00 -17.05
CA GLN A 74 -10.93 -10.55 -18.05
C GLN A 74 -11.39 -11.95 -18.46
N ASN A 75 -11.65 -12.15 -19.76
CA ASN A 75 -12.09 -13.43 -20.32
C ASN A 75 -13.31 -14.05 -19.59
N GLY A 76 -14.27 -13.20 -19.19
CA GLY A 76 -15.48 -13.64 -18.47
C GLY A 76 -15.28 -13.84 -16.96
N ILE A 77 -14.07 -13.70 -16.44
CA ILE A 77 -13.77 -13.77 -15.00
C ILE A 77 -13.81 -12.36 -14.41
N PRO A 78 -14.61 -12.10 -13.35
CA PRO A 78 -14.69 -10.78 -12.75
C PRO A 78 -13.49 -10.50 -11.83
N VAL A 79 -13.32 -9.22 -11.45
CA VAL A 79 -12.37 -8.77 -10.41
C VAL A 79 -10.90 -9.15 -10.69
N GLN A 80 -10.51 -9.18 -11.96
CA GLN A 80 -9.13 -9.42 -12.38
C GLN A 80 -8.36 -8.10 -12.44
N TYR A 81 -7.09 -8.10 -12.07
CA TYR A 81 -6.25 -6.91 -12.26
C TYR A 81 -6.17 -6.54 -13.74
N LEU A 82 -6.29 -5.24 -14.04
CA LEU A 82 -6.16 -4.75 -15.40
C LEU A 82 -4.72 -4.98 -15.95
N PRO A 83 -4.52 -4.94 -17.27
CA PRO A 83 -3.18 -4.99 -17.87
C PRO A 83 -2.27 -3.89 -17.31
N ASN A 84 -0.98 -4.18 -17.14
CA ASN A 84 -0.04 -3.26 -16.50
C ASN A 84 0.06 -1.90 -17.20
N ASP A 85 -0.05 -1.84 -18.53
CA ASP A 85 -0.06 -0.58 -19.27
C ASP A 85 -1.31 0.26 -18.98
N MET A 86 -2.47 -0.38 -18.82
CA MET A 86 -3.70 0.30 -18.42
C MET A 86 -3.61 0.81 -16.98
N LEU A 87 -3.07 -0.01 -16.07
CA LEU A 87 -2.84 0.39 -14.68
C LEU A 87 -1.91 1.60 -14.58
N ALA A 88 -0.80 1.60 -15.33
CA ALA A 88 0.11 2.73 -15.39
C ALA A 88 -0.56 3.99 -15.94
N ALA A 89 -1.38 3.86 -17.00
CA ALA A 89 -2.13 5.00 -17.55
C ALA A 89 -3.15 5.58 -16.54
N LEU A 90 -3.84 4.72 -15.78
CA LEU A 90 -4.80 5.13 -14.75
C LEU A 90 -4.11 5.86 -13.59
N LEU A 91 -2.97 5.33 -13.11
CA LEU A 91 -2.16 5.96 -12.06
C LEU A 91 -1.52 7.27 -12.54
N ALA A 92 -1.04 7.32 -13.78
CA ALA A 92 -0.53 8.55 -14.39
C ALA A 92 -1.61 9.63 -14.47
N ARG A 93 -2.86 9.25 -14.79
CA ARG A 93 -4.00 10.18 -14.74
C ARG A 93 -4.31 10.69 -13.33
N ALA A 94 -3.94 9.95 -12.28
CA ALA A 94 -3.98 10.41 -10.89
C ALA A 94 -2.76 11.25 -10.49
N GLY A 95 -1.92 11.63 -11.45
CA GLY A 95 -0.75 12.50 -11.23
C GLY A 95 0.47 11.77 -10.68
N VAL A 96 0.53 10.43 -10.79
CA VAL A 96 1.70 9.64 -10.41
C VAL A 96 2.75 9.67 -11.52
N THR A 97 4.00 9.93 -11.16
CA THR A 97 5.17 9.85 -12.05
C THR A 97 6.12 8.72 -11.65
N ASN A 98 7.12 8.43 -12.48
CA ASN A 98 8.19 7.48 -12.12
C ASN A 98 9.09 7.98 -10.97
N ASP A 99 9.14 9.29 -10.74
CA ASP A 99 10.02 9.93 -9.75
C ASP A 99 9.31 10.21 -8.42
N ASP A 100 7.99 10.10 -8.37
CA ASP A 100 7.24 10.30 -7.13
C ASP A 100 7.54 9.18 -6.12
N SER A 101 7.39 9.50 -4.85
CA SER A 101 7.02 8.57 -3.80
C SER A 101 5.50 8.52 -3.71
N VAL A 102 4.89 7.35 -3.73
CA VAL A 102 3.43 7.22 -3.70
C VAL A 102 2.96 6.74 -2.33
N VAL A 103 2.22 7.60 -1.62
CA VAL A 103 1.56 7.26 -0.36
C VAL A 103 0.13 6.85 -0.65
N VAL A 104 -0.26 5.67 -0.19
CA VAL A 104 -1.59 5.10 -0.38
C VAL A 104 -2.28 4.98 0.98
N TYR A 105 -3.54 5.41 1.06
CA TYR A 105 -4.37 5.17 2.23
C TYR A 105 -5.81 4.87 1.85
N SER A 106 -6.50 4.15 2.73
CA SER A 106 -7.93 3.84 2.64
C SER A 106 -8.62 4.14 3.98
N ASP A 107 -9.91 3.81 4.04
CA ASP A 107 -10.71 3.75 5.26
C ASP A 107 -11.80 2.68 5.10
N GLY A 108 -12.68 2.57 6.10
CA GLY A 108 -13.81 1.66 6.05
C GLY A 108 -13.45 0.30 6.64
N ALA A 109 -13.99 -0.78 6.05
CA ALA A 109 -13.96 -2.09 6.70
C ALA A 109 -12.56 -2.71 6.88
N ALA A 110 -11.61 -2.42 5.98
CA ALA A 110 -10.30 -3.08 5.99
C ALA A 110 -9.23 -2.35 5.15
N VAL A 111 -7.95 -2.59 5.45
CA VAL A 111 -6.76 -2.10 4.70
C VAL A 111 -6.64 -2.61 3.26
N LEU A 112 -7.53 -3.50 2.83
CA LEU A 112 -7.40 -4.25 1.57
C LEU A 112 -7.33 -3.34 0.34
N GLY A 113 -8.05 -2.21 0.35
CA GLY A 113 -8.00 -1.25 -0.76
C GLY A 113 -6.61 -0.61 -0.91
N ALA A 114 -6.04 -0.12 0.20
CA ALA A 114 -4.70 0.49 0.18
C ALA A 114 -3.60 -0.50 -0.21
N THR A 115 -3.63 -1.70 0.38
CA THR A 115 -2.65 -2.76 0.05
C THR A 115 -2.79 -3.28 -1.37
N MET A 116 -4.01 -3.31 -1.94
CA MET A 116 -4.23 -3.67 -3.34
C MET A 116 -3.68 -2.64 -4.32
N VAL A 117 -3.85 -1.34 -4.05
CA VAL A 117 -3.27 -0.29 -4.90
C VAL A 117 -1.75 -0.23 -4.73
N ALA A 118 -1.22 -0.45 -3.53
CA ALA A 118 0.22 -0.60 -3.29
C ALA A 118 0.81 -1.79 -4.07
N TYR A 119 0.17 -2.97 -3.98
CA TYR A 119 0.52 -4.15 -4.78
C TYR A 119 0.52 -3.84 -6.29
N THR A 120 -0.47 -3.08 -6.75
CA THR A 120 -0.58 -2.67 -8.16
C THR A 120 0.62 -1.82 -8.58
N LEU A 121 1.01 -0.85 -7.76
CA LEU A 121 2.19 0.00 -7.99
C LEU A 121 3.48 -0.84 -8.04
N GLU A 122 3.67 -1.75 -7.09
CA GLU A 122 4.83 -2.65 -7.08
C GLU A 122 4.84 -3.59 -8.30
N ARG A 123 3.68 -4.16 -8.67
CA ARG A 123 3.53 -5.04 -9.83
C ARG A 123 3.92 -4.37 -11.15
N ILE A 124 3.61 -3.09 -11.33
CA ILE A 124 4.04 -2.33 -12.53
C ILE A 124 5.50 -1.86 -12.43
N GLY A 125 6.15 -2.04 -11.29
CA GLY A 125 7.55 -1.71 -11.04
C GLY A 125 7.78 -0.26 -10.61
N HIS A 126 6.81 0.37 -9.93
CA HIS A 126 7.01 1.67 -9.31
C HIS A 126 8.03 1.56 -8.15
N PRO A 127 8.99 2.50 -8.03
CA PRO A 127 10.15 2.30 -7.16
C PRO A 127 9.94 2.67 -5.70
N ARG A 128 8.92 3.46 -5.35
CA ARG A 128 8.73 3.99 -3.98
C ARG A 128 7.26 4.00 -3.58
N VAL A 129 6.82 2.93 -2.94
CA VAL A 129 5.44 2.76 -2.49
C VAL A 129 5.38 2.87 -0.98
N MET A 130 4.38 3.59 -0.46
CA MET A 130 4.17 3.76 0.98
C MET A 130 2.70 3.51 1.31
N VAL A 131 2.42 2.83 2.42
CA VAL A 131 1.06 2.70 2.95
C VAL A 131 0.95 3.46 4.27
N MET A 132 -0.09 4.29 4.41
CA MET A 132 -0.37 5.00 5.66
C MET A 132 -0.99 4.05 6.69
N ASP A 133 -0.22 3.71 7.72
CA ASP A 133 -0.62 2.84 8.83
C ASP A 133 -1.72 3.48 9.67
N GLY A 134 -2.86 2.80 9.81
CA GLY A 134 -4.04 3.30 10.51
C GLY A 134 -5.03 4.08 9.63
N GLY A 135 -4.68 4.33 8.36
CA GLY A 135 -5.60 4.86 7.35
C GLY A 135 -6.17 6.25 7.67
N TRP A 136 -7.28 6.59 7.02
CA TRP A 136 -7.96 7.89 7.19
C TRP A 136 -8.47 8.12 8.61
N SER A 137 -8.98 7.07 9.26
CA SER A 137 -9.53 7.15 10.62
C SER A 137 -8.49 7.64 11.64
N ASP A 138 -7.28 7.04 11.66
CA ASP A 138 -6.21 7.49 12.57
C ASP A 138 -5.66 8.86 12.14
N TYR A 139 -5.57 9.15 10.85
CA TYR A 139 -5.18 10.48 10.36
C TYR A 139 -6.11 11.57 10.89
N LYS A 140 -7.43 11.39 10.75
CA LYS A 140 -8.42 12.33 11.28
C LYS A 140 -8.37 12.41 12.81
N ALA A 141 -8.23 11.29 13.51
CA ALA A 141 -8.15 11.25 14.96
C ALA A 141 -6.90 11.94 15.53
N SER A 142 -5.81 12.03 14.75
CA SER A 142 -4.59 12.72 15.15
C SER A 142 -4.71 14.24 15.24
N GLY A 143 -5.80 14.83 14.72
CA GLY A 143 -5.97 16.28 14.62
C GLY A 143 -5.14 16.92 13.49
N ALA A 144 -4.59 16.12 12.59
CA ALA A 144 -3.88 16.60 11.40
C ALA A 144 -4.81 17.41 10.46
N PRO A 145 -4.26 18.32 9.64
CA PRO A 145 -5.05 19.11 8.71
C PRO A 145 -5.85 18.24 7.74
N VAL A 146 -7.13 18.56 7.57
CA VAL A 146 -8.07 17.94 6.62
C VAL A 146 -8.57 19.03 5.69
N THR A 147 -8.75 18.69 4.42
CA THR A 147 -9.28 19.62 3.42
C THR A 147 -10.45 19.02 2.65
N GLN A 148 -11.25 19.89 2.04
CA GLN A 148 -12.21 19.57 0.98
C GLN A 148 -11.77 20.14 -0.37
N GLN A 149 -10.61 20.82 -0.41
CA GLN A 149 -10.05 21.38 -1.62
C GLN A 149 -9.37 20.30 -2.45
N TYR A 150 -9.83 20.14 -3.69
CA TYR A 150 -9.23 19.19 -4.63
C TYR A 150 -7.88 19.72 -5.14
N PRO A 151 -6.83 18.88 -5.19
CA PRO A 151 -5.54 19.31 -5.72
C PRO A 151 -5.62 19.60 -7.21
N THR A 152 -4.80 20.54 -7.66
CA THR A 152 -4.50 20.71 -9.09
C THR A 152 -3.16 20.06 -9.39
N TYR A 153 -3.10 19.29 -10.47
CA TYR A 153 -1.89 18.58 -10.90
C TYR A 153 -1.97 18.30 -12.39
N GLN A 154 -0.81 18.06 -13.01
CA GLN A 154 -0.75 17.56 -14.38
C GLN A 154 -0.80 16.04 -14.38
N ASN A 155 -1.30 15.44 -15.45
CA ASN A 155 -1.12 14.01 -15.65
C ASN A 155 0.36 13.66 -15.52
N GLY A 156 0.65 12.62 -14.74
CA GLY A 156 1.99 12.12 -14.58
C GLY A 156 2.44 11.29 -15.78
N GLN A 157 3.64 10.74 -15.67
CA GLN A 157 4.23 9.85 -16.66
C GLN A 157 4.76 8.60 -15.95
N LEU A 158 4.19 7.44 -16.28
CA LEU A 158 4.61 6.15 -15.76
C LEU A 158 5.01 5.23 -16.91
N THR A 159 6.28 4.85 -16.91
CA THR A 159 6.80 3.75 -17.71
C THR A 159 6.70 2.46 -16.90
N VAL A 160 6.00 1.46 -17.44
CA VAL A 160 5.89 0.12 -16.85
C VAL A 160 7.25 -0.57 -16.93
N LYS A 161 7.77 -1.01 -15.78
CA LYS A 161 8.98 -1.84 -15.71
C LYS A 161 8.66 -3.33 -15.56
N ASN A 162 7.45 -3.65 -15.06
CA ASN A 162 7.01 -4.98 -14.63
C ASN A 162 7.90 -5.56 -13.53
N ASN A 163 7.32 -5.90 -12.39
CA ASN A 163 8.05 -6.60 -11.33
C ASN A 163 7.60 -8.06 -11.24
N PRO A 164 8.35 -9.02 -11.84
CA PRO A 164 7.95 -10.43 -11.83
C PRO A 164 8.05 -11.08 -10.44
N SER A 165 8.70 -10.44 -9.45
CA SER A 165 8.76 -10.99 -8.09
C SER A 165 7.49 -10.76 -7.27
N ILE A 166 6.58 -9.90 -7.74
CA ILE A 166 5.38 -9.48 -7.00
C ILE A 166 4.15 -10.31 -7.38
N SER A 167 4.11 -10.85 -8.60
CA SER A 167 2.99 -11.64 -9.09
C SER A 167 3.44 -12.98 -9.65
N ILE A 168 2.65 -14.02 -9.40
CA ILE A 168 2.88 -15.36 -9.92
C ILE A 168 1.66 -15.80 -10.75
N THR A 169 1.90 -16.52 -11.84
CA THR A 169 0.86 -17.10 -12.69
C THR A 169 0.30 -18.39 -12.08
N MET A 170 -0.90 -18.78 -12.53
CA MET A 170 -1.51 -20.04 -12.12
C MET A 170 -0.61 -21.26 -12.44
N ASP A 171 0.04 -21.27 -13.61
CA ASP A 171 0.97 -22.32 -14.00
C ASP A 171 2.20 -22.40 -13.09
N GLU A 172 2.74 -21.26 -12.69
CA GLU A 172 3.87 -21.20 -11.77
C GLU A 172 3.47 -21.67 -10.37
N VAL A 173 2.25 -21.35 -9.90
CA VAL A 173 1.69 -21.92 -8.67
C VAL A 173 1.64 -23.44 -8.78
N TYR A 174 1.04 -23.99 -9.84
CA TYR A 174 0.96 -25.44 -10.06
C TYR A 174 2.33 -26.12 -10.04
N ARG A 175 3.33 -25.52 -10.70
CA ARG A 175 4.70 -26.05 -10.73
C ARG A 175 5.41 -25.92 -9.39
N SER A 176 4.95 -25.06 -8.48
CA SER A 176 5.59 -24.79 -7.19
C SER A 176 4.99 -25.58 -6.04
N MET A 177 3.77 -26.09 -6.21
CA MET A 177 3.10 -26.93 -5.21
C MET A 177 3.96 -28.14 -4.81
N GLY A 178 4.16 -28.31 -3.50
CA GLY A 178 4.90 -29.44 -2.92
C GLY A 178 6.43 -29.34 -3.04
N LYS A 179 6.98 -28.28 -3.63
CA LYS A 179 8.44 -28.08 -3.68
C LYS A 179 8.99 -27.72 -2.30
N PRO A 180 10.12 -28.34 -1.88
CA PRO A 180 10.81 -27.91 -0.67
C PRO A 180 11.17 -26.42 -0.73
N GLY A 181 10.95 -25.69 0.37
CA GLY A 181 11.23 -24.26 0.47
C GLY A 181 10.18 -23.34 -0.13
N VAL A 182 9.05 -23.86 -0.63
CA VAL A 182 7.90 -23.06 -1.07
C VAL A 182 6.75 -23.20 -0.08
N THR A 183 6.24 -22.07 0.42
CA THR A 183 5.03 -22.01 1.24
C THR A 183 3.99 -21.16 0.51
N ILE A 184 2.79 -21.71 0.34
CA ILE A 184 1.64 -20.95 -0.16
C ILE A 184 0.82 -20.50 1.05
N ILE A 185 0.67 -19.20 1.22
CA ILE A 185 -0.13 -18.62 2.31
C ILE A 185 -1.47 -18.15 1.73
N ASP A 186 -2.55 -18.71 2.26
CA ASP A 186 -3.91 -18.25 1.97
C ASP A 186 -4.33 -17.27 3.06
N ALA A 187 -4.49 -16.00 2.66
CA ALA A 187 -4.81 -14.90 3.57
C ALA A 187 -6.31 -14.77 3.90
N ARG A 188 -7.18 -15.62 3.34
CA ARG A 188 -8.63 -15.52 3.54
C ARG A 188 -9.05 -15.94 4.96
N PRO A 189 -10.27 -15.56 5.41
CA PRO A 189 -10.82 -16.07 6.66
C PRO A 189 -10.87 -17.60 6.72
N PRO A 190 -10.71 -18.22 7.92
CA PRO A 190 -10.61 -19.67 8.06
C PRO A 190 -11.79 -20.45 7.44
N ALA A 191 -13.01 -19.95 7.57
CA ALA A 191 -14.20 -20.56 6.96
C ALA A 191 -14.12 -20.61 5.42
N ALA A 192 -13.53 -19.59 4.78
CA ALA A 192 -13.34 -19.57 3.34
C ALA A 192 -12.22 -20.55 2.90
N TYR A 193 -11.15 -20.62 3.68
CA TYR A 193 -10.07 -21.60 3.48
C TYR A 193 -10.58 -23.04 3.64
N ALA A 194 -11.37 -23.33 4.67
CA ALA A 194 -11.97 -24.63 4.94
C ALA A 194 -13.06 -25.02 3.92
N GLY A 195 -13.51 -24.06 3.10
CA GLY A 195 -14.55 -24.29 2.09
C GLY A 195 -15.98 -24.29 2.65
N GLU A 196 -16.16 -23.71 3.84
CA GLU A 196 -17.47 -23.56 4.49
C GLU A 196 -18.27 -22.41 3.85
N THR A 197 -17.61 -21.46 3.20
CA THR A 197 -18.25 -20.43 2.39
C THR A 197 -18.52 -20.93 0.96
N LYS A 198 -19.73 -20.68 0.45
CA LYS A 198 -20.16 -21.07 -0.91
C LYS A 198 -20.07 -19.92 -1.91
N SER A 199 -19.02 -19.12 -1.82
CA SER A 199 -18.83 -17.92 -2.64
C SER A 199 -18.21 -18.20 -4.02
N TRP A 200 -17.65 -19.39 -4.24
CA TRP A 200 -16.87 -19.73 -5.43
C TRP A 200 -17.31 -21.06 -6.05
N MET A 201 -17.00 -21.27 -7.34
CA MET A 201 -17.33 -22.52 -8.06
C MET A 201 -16.76 -23.77 -7.38
N ARG A 202 -15.60 -23.63 -6.73
CA ARG A 202 -14.99 -24.66 -5.89
C ARG A 202 -14.65 -24.05 -4.55
N SER A 203 -15.25 -24.59 -3.49
CA SER A 203 -14.91 -24.24 -2.12
C SER A 203 -13.61 -24.94 -1.68
N GLY A 204 -12.94 -24.37 -0.68
CA GLY A 204 -11.67 -24.85 -0.15
C GLY A 204 -10.50 -23.95 -0.53
N HIS A 205 -9.30 -24.54 -0.58
CA HIS A 205 -8.03 -23.85 -0.80
C HIS A 205 -7.11 -24.64 -1.75
N ILE A 206 -5.99 -24.03 -2.11
CA ILE A 206 -4.95 -24.67 -2.93
C ILE A 206 -4.27 -25.77 -2.10
N PRO A 207 -4.16 -27.01 -2.59
CA PRO A 207 -3.52 -28.10 -1.83
C PRO A 207 -2.10 -27.74 -1.35
N GLY A 208 -1.84 -27.96 -0.05
CA GLY A 208 -0.56 -27.65 0.58
C GLY A 208 -0.39 -26.19 1.01
N ALA A 209 -1.38 -25.32 0.76
CA ALA A 209 -1.39 -23.99 1.36
C ALA A 209 -1.60 -24.08 2.88
N ILE A 210 -1.11 -23.07 3.59
CA ILE A 210 -1.44 -22.82 5.00
C ILE A 210 -2.33 -21.58 5.10
N ASN A 211 -3.21 -21.53 6.08
CA ASN A 211 -4.07 -20.38 6.30
C ASN A 211 -3.46 -19.44 7.35
N ILE A 212 -3.22 -18.19 6.94
CA ILE A 212 -2.91 -17.09 7.86
C ILE A 212 -3.87 -15.97 7.51
N ASP A 213 -5.02 -15.92 8.19
CA ASP A 213 -6.03 -14.88 7.96
C ASP A 213 -5.40 -13.49 8.13
N TRP A 214 -5.58 -12.62 7.13
CA TRP A 214 -5.05 -11.27 7.14
C TRP A 214 -5.44 -10.47 8.40
N HIS A 215 -6.61 -10.73 9.00
CA HIS A 215 -7.02 -10.09 10.26
C HIS A 215 -6.02 -10.32 11.38
N THR A 216 -5.30 -11.45 11.38
CA THR A 216 -4.29 -11.77 12.39
C THR A 216 -3.07 -10.84 12.30
N LEU A 217 -2.88 -10.15 11.18
CA LEU A 217 -1.79 -9.21 10.93
C LEU A 217 -2.15 -7.77 11.36
N MET A 218 -3.42 -7.50 11.69
CA MET A 218 -3.93 -6.15 11.96
C MET A 218 -4.21 -5.91 13.44
N ASP A 219 -4.19 -4.66 13.87
CA ASP A 219 -4.68 -4.24 15.17
C ASP A 219 -6.19 -4.53 15.26
N PRO A 220 -6.68 -5.20 16.32
CA PRO A 220 -8.09 -5.55 16.44
C PRO A 220 -9.02 -4.33 16.56
N ASN A 221 -8.50 -3.16 16.93
CA ASN A 221 -9.28 -1.92 17.06
C ASN A 221 -9.22 -1.04 15.82
N ASN A 222 -8.26 -1.27 14.92
CA ASN A 222 -8.16 -0.57 13.65
C ASN A 222 -7.59 -1.51 12.57
N LEU A 223 -8.46 -2.01 11.70
CA LEU A 223 -8.09 -2.92 10.60
C LEU A 223 -7.35 -2.24 9.44
N HIS A 224 -6.98 -0.97 9.57
CA HIS A 224 -6.01 -0.28 8.71
C HIS A 224 -4.63 -0.16 9.37
N LYS A 225 -4.49 -0.59 10.62
CA LYS A 225 -3.24 -0.54 11.38
C LYS A 225 -2.60 -1.92 11.49
N PHE A 226 -1.36 -2.05 11.06
CA PHE A 226 -0.63 -3.32 11.17
C PHE A 226 -0.20 -3.56 12.61
N LYS A 227 -0.16 -4.84 13.02
CA LYS A 227 0.53 -5.21 14.24
C LYS A 227 2.03 -4.89 14.11
N PRO A 228 2.72 -4.62 15.23
CA PRO A 228 4.17 -4.54 15.25
C PRO A 228 4.82 -5.78 14.62
N LEU A 229 5.90 -5.58 13.86
CA LEU A 229 6.54 -6.65 13.09
C LEU A 229 7.03 -7.82 13.97
N ASP A 230 7.44 -7.55 15.21
CA ASP A 230 7.84 -8.58 16.18
C ASP A 230 6.67 -9.45 16.63
N GLN A 231 5.43 -8.95 16.57
CA GLN A 231 4.23 -9.74 16.80
C GLN A 231 3.83 -10.53 15.56
N ILE A 232 3.93 -9.91 14.36
CA ILE A 232 3.66 -10.60 13.09
C ILE A 232 4.60 -11.80 12.91
N ARG A 233 5.89 -11.65 13.24
CA ARG A 233 6.90 -12.74 13.15
C ARG A 233 6.62 -13.95 14.05
N LYS A 234 5.69 -13.85 15.00
CA LYS A 234 5.31 -14.95 15.91
C LYS A 234 4.12 -15.77 15.41
N ILE A 235 3.46 -15.31 14.35
CA ILE A 235 2.35 -16.00 13.67
C ILE A 235 2.94 -17.03 12.71
#